data_AF-A0A8B6GJW2-F1
#
_entry.id   AF-A0A8B6GJW2-F1
#
_cell.length_a   1.000
_cell.length_b   1.000
_cell.length_c   1.000
_cell.angle_alpha   90.00
_cell.angle_beta   90.00
_cell.angle_gamma   90.00
#
_symmetry.space_group_name_H-M   'P 1'
#
loop_
_entity.id
_entity.type
_entity.pdbx_description
1 polymer ?
#
loop_
_entity_poly.entity_id
_entity_poly.type
_entity_poly.pdbx_seq_one_letter_code
_entity_poly.pdbx_strand_id
1 'polypeptide(L)'
;MRKQIIKNLVIDKLVDAEILGEEALELKVENVDAFKLKQLELEHEFKLKQAELEMKERLEIERKEKEDEFKLKELEMKEREKIKEDELKLKELEMRERLEMEKLKIEMVKEESNTKVQSKSDYFDAAKNIRLVPKFCEKTVDKYFPQFEKIANNLKWPKPYWTTMLQSVFEGKAAEIYSCTSIRKKFRL
;
A
#
# COMPACT_ATOMS: atom_id res chain seq x y z
N MET A 1 -64.38 -46.42 -42.18
CA MET A 1 -63.63 -47.60 -42.65
C MET A 1 -64.52 -48.60 -43.40
N ARG A 2 -65.18 -49.60 -42.77
CA ARG A 2 -65.93 -50.65 -43.51
C ARG A 2 -67.02 -50.13 -44.47
N LYS A 3 -67.84 -49.17 -44.05
CA LYS A 3 -68.89 -48.57 -44.90
C LYS A 3 -68.33 -47.84 -46.14
N GLN A 4 -67.15 -47.21 -46.02
CA GLN A 4 -66.51 -46.49 -47.12
C GLN A 4 -65.88 -47.45 -48.14
N ILE A 5 -65.27 -48.53 -47.66
CA ILE A 5 -64.73 -49.62 -48.49
C ILE A 5 -65.87 -50.27 -49.29
N ILE A 6 -66.99 -50.57 -48.62
CA ILE A 6 -68.18 -51.13 -49.28
C ILE A 6 -68.74 -50.14 -50.31
N LYS A 7 -68.82 -48.84 -49.98
CA LYS A 7 -69.26 -47.81 -50.94
C LYS A 7 -68.37 -47.76 -52.18
N ASN A 8 -67.04 -47.75 -52.02
CA ASN A 8 -66.11 -47.74 -53.14
C ASN A 8 -66.22 -49.02 -53.99
N LEU A 9 -66.39 -50.18 -53.35
CA LEU A 9 -66.59 -51.47 -54.03
C LEU A 9 -67.91 -51.54 -54.80
N VAL A 10 -68.98 -50.97 -54.25
CA VAL A 10 -70.29 -50.89 -54.93
C VAL A 10 -70.20 -49.98 -56.15
N ILE A 11 -69.50 -48.83 -56.04
CA ILE A 11 -69.25 -47.94 -57.17
C ILE A 11 -68.50 -48.69 -58.28
N ASP A 12 -67.43 -49.43 -57.94
CA ASP A 12 -66.70 -50.28 -58.90
C ASP A 12 -67.61 -51.26 -59.63
N LYS A 13 -68.44 -51.99 -58.90
CA LYS A 13 -69.34 -53.00 -59.49
C LYS A 13 -70.44 -52.42 -60.36
N LEU A 14 -70.92 -51.22 -60.04
CA LEU A 14 -71.95 -50.54 -60.82
C LEU A 14 -71.39 -49.90 -62.10
N VAL A 15 -70.14 -49.44 -62.08
CA VAL A 15 -69.42 -48.98 -63.28
C VAL A 15 -69.04 -50.16 -64.17
N ASP A 16 -68.51 -51.25 -63.61
CA ASP A 16 -68.21 -52.51 -64.33
C ASP A 16 -69.44 -53.07 -65.07
N ALA A 17 -70.64 -52.87 -64.51
CA ALA A 17 -71.90 -53.33 -65.06
C ALA A 17 -72.55 -52.35 -66.06
N GLU A 18 -71.86 -51.27 -66.43
CA GLU A 18 -72.35 -50.19 -67.30
C GLU A 18 -73.65 -49.51 -66.78
N ILE A 19 -73.94 -49.64 -65.48
CA ILE A 19 -75.11 -49.02 -64.84
C ILE A 19 -74.81 -47.54 -64.52
N LEU A 20 -73.55 -47.22 -64.24
CA LEU A 20 -73.04 -45.87 -64.01
C LEU A 20 -71.90 -45.58 -64.99
N GLY A 21 -71.81 -44.34 -65.46
CA GLY A 21 -70.67 -43.87 -66.27
C GLY A 21 -69.37 -43.78 -65.46
N GLU A 22 -68.23 -43.69 -66.17
CA GLU A 22 -66.91 -43.60 -65.55
C GLU A 22 -66.75 -42.39 -64.61
N GLU A 23 -67.56 -41.35 -64.79
CA GLU A 23 -67.62 -40.17 -63.90
C GLU A 23 -67.96 -40.55 -62.45
N ALA A 24 -68.65 -41.68 -62.22
CA ALA A 24 -68.98 -42.16 -60.88
C ALA A 24 -67.73 -42.60 -60.08
N LEU A 25 -66.60 -42.88 -60.73
CA LEU A 25 -65.34 -43.22 -60.07
C LEU A 25 -64.76 -42.03 -59.26
N GLU A 26 -65.09 -40.79 -59.63
CA GLU A 26 -64.70 -39.58 -58.90
C GLU A 26 -65.35 -39.49 -57.50
N LEU A 27 -66.44 -40.23 -57.27
CA LEU A 27 -67.14 -40.29 -55.98
C LEU A 27 -66.49 -41.26 -54.98
N LYS A 28 -65.42 -41.96 -55.39
CA LYS A 28 -64.61 -42.78 -54.47
C LYS A 28 -63.88 -41.87 -53.50
N VAL A 29 -64.02 -42.16 -52.23
CA VAL A 29 -63.27 -41.46 -51.18
C VAL A 29 -62.04 -42.29 -50.85
N GLU A 30 -60.86 -41.68 -50.91
CA GLU A 30 -59.63 -42.30 -50.42
C GLU A 30 -59.80 -42.65 -48.95
N ASN A 31 -59.68 -43.94 -48.65
CA ASN A 31 -59.82 -44.44 -47.30
C ASN A 31 -58.49 -44.23 -46.57
N VAL A 32 -58.23 -42.99 -46.16
CA VAL A 32 -57.08 -42.67 -45.29
C VAL A 32 -57.27 -43.44 -43.99
N ASP A 33 -56.33 -44.33 -43.70
CA ASP A 33 -56.39 -45.17 -42.51
C ASP A 33 -56.25 -44.29 -41.26
N ALA A 34 -57.38 -44.03 -40.58
CA ALA A 34 -57.41 -43.21 -39.37
C ALA A 34 -56.42 -43.70 -38.30
N PHE A 35 -56.09 -44.99 -38.31
CA PHE A 35 -55.06 -45.56 -37.45
C PHE A 35 -53.64 -45.09 -37.84
N LYS A 36 -53.29 -45.08 -39.13
CA LYS A 36 -52.02 -44.52 -39.62
C LYS A 36 -51.90 -43.03 -39.35
N LEU A 37 -52.99 -42.28 -39.51
CA LEU A 37 -53.02 -40.85 -39.22
C LEU A 37 -52.72 -40.60 -37.73
N LYS A 38 -53.38 -41.34 -36.84
CA LYS A 38 -53.15 -41.31 -35.39
C LYS A 38 -51.72 -41.69 -35.02
N GLN A 39 -51.14 -42.66 -35.73
CA GLN A 39 -49.77 -43.13 -35.51
C GLN A 39 -48.72 -42.07 -35.91
N LEU A 40 -48.91 -41.42 -37.06
CA LEU A 40 -48.08 -40.30 -37.51
C LEU A 40 -48.16 -39.10 -36.56
N GLU A 41 -49.36 -38.79 -36.08
CA GLU A 41 -49.62 -37.68 -35.15
C GLU A 41 -48.88 -37.90 -33.82
N LEU A 42 -48.94 -39.13 -33.29
CA LEU A 42 -48.23 -39.51 -32.07
C LEU A 42 -46.70 -39.49 -32.25
N GLU A 43 -46.20 -39.91 -33.40
CA GLU A 43 -44.77 -39.86 -33.72
C GLU A 43 -44.27 -38.41 -33.82
N HIS A 44 -45.06 -37.53 -34.44
CA HIS A 44 -44.75 -36.11 -34.51
C HIS A 44 -44.78 -35.46 -33.12
N GLU A 45 -45.77 -35.77 -32.29
CA GLU A 45 -45.85 -35.29 -30.91
C GLU A 45 -44.64 -35.72 -30.08
N PHE A 46 -44.21 -36.98 -30.22
CA PHE A 46 -43.01 -37.48 -29.55
C PHE A 46 -41.74 -36.75 -30.00
N LYS A 47 -41.57 -36.53 -31.31
CA LYS A 47 -40.44 -35.76 -31.85
C LYS A 47 -40.43 -34.32 -31.35
N LEU A 48 -41.60 -33.68 -31.30
CA LEU A 48 -41.74 -32.32 -30.80
C LEU A 48 -41.30 -32.23 -29.34
N LYS A 49 -41.76 -33.18 -28.53
CA LYS A 49 -41.45 -33.25 -27.09
C LYS A 49 -39.97 -33.53 -26.84
N GLN A 50 -39.34 -34.35 -27.68
CA GLN A 50 -37.91 -34.60 -27.62
C GLN A 50 -37.11 -33.33 -27.95
N ALA A 51 -37.48 -32.62 -29.02
CA ALA A 51 -36.83 -31.36 -29.40
C ALA A 51 -36.99 -30.26 -28.34
N GLU A 52 -38.17 -30.17 -27.71
CA GLU A 52 -38.42 -29.23 -26.62
C GLU A 52 -37.52 -29.51 -25.40
N LEU A 53 -37.34 -30.79 -25.06
CA LEU A 53 -36.50 -31.22 -23.94
C LEU A 53 -35.02 -30.92 -24.20
N GLU A 54 -34.53 -31.20 -25.41
CA GLU A 54 -33.18 -30.83 -25.84
C GLU A 54 -32.95 -29.31 -25.84
N MET A 55 -33.93 -28.52 -26.30
CA MET A 55 -33.84 -27.06 -26.26
C MET A 55 -33.78 -26.54 -24.82
N LYS A 56 -34.58 -27.13 -23.93
CA LYS A 56 -34.59 -26.76 -22.51
C LYS A 56 -33.26 -27.09 -21.81
N GLU A 57 -32.68 -28.25 -22.10
CA GLU A 57 -31.34 -28.62 -21.59
C GLU A 57 -30.26 -27.66 -22.10
N ARG A 58 -30.29 -27.30 -23.39
CA ARG A 58 -29.35 -26.31 -23.95
C ARG A 58 -29.46 -24.96 -23.28
N LEU A 59 -30.68 -24.47 -23.05
CA LEU A 59 -30.91 -23.20 -22.36
C LEU A 59 -30.43 -23.22 -20.90
N GLU A 60 -30.62 -24.34 -20.21
CA GLU A 60 -30.14 -24.48 -18.83
C GLU A 60 -28.60 -24.49 -18.76
N ILE A 61 -27.94 -25.17 -19.71
CA ILE A 61 -26.48 -25.14 -19.85
C ILE A 61 -26.00 -23.71 -20.13
N GLU A 62 -26.58 -23.02 -21.11
CA GLU A 62 -26.20 -21.64 -21.45
C GLU A 62 -26.38 -20.69 -20.27
N ARG A 63 -27.48 -20.84 -19.51
CA ARG A 63 -27.71 -20.04 -18.31
C ARG A 63 -26.64 -20.29 -17.26
N LYS A 64 -26.29 -21.56 -17.02
CA LYS A 64 -25.25 -21.94 -16.07
C LYS A 64 -23.87 -21.44 -16.49
N GLU A 65 -23.53 -21.54 -17.77
CA GLU A 65 -22.29 -20.98 -18.32
C GLU A 65 -22.21 -19.47 -18.12
N LYS A 66 -23.31 -18.73 -18.37
CA LYS A 66 -23.37 -17.29 -18.11
C LYS A 66 -23.23 -16.94 -16.63
N GLU A 67 -23.86 -17.72 -15.75
CA GLU A 67 -23.72 -17.53 -14.30
C GLU A 67 -22.28 -17.76 -13.83
N ASP A 68 -21.62 -18.80 -14.35
CA ASP A 68 -20.24 -19.12 -13.99
C ASP A 68 -19.26 -18.11 -14.61
N GLU A 69 -19.51 -17.62 -15.83
CA GLU A 69 -18.76 -16.51 -16.44
C GLU A 69 -18.87 -15.24 -15.59
N PHE A 70 -20.08 -14.91 -15.13
CA PHE A 70 -20.32 -13.75 -14.28
C PHE A 70 -19.57 -13.87 -12.94
N LYS A 71 -19.65 -15.03 -12.27
CA LYS A 71 -18.92 -15.30 -11.02
C LYS A 71 -17.41 -15.21 -11.21
N LEU A 72 -16.89 -15.75 -12.32
CA LEU A 72 -15.46 -15.70 -12.62
C LEU A 72 -14.99 -14.25 -12.80
N LYS A 73 -15.76 -13.45 -13.55
CA LYS A 73 -15.48 -12.04 -13.78
C LYS A 73 -15.55 -11.21 -12.49
N GLU A 74 -16.50 -11.52 -11.60
CA GLU A 74 -16.59 -10.89 -10.28
C GLU A 74 -15.36 -11.19 -9.42
N LEU A 75 -14.90 -12.46 -9.40
CA LEU A 75 -13.69 -12.86 -8.68
C LEU A 75 -12.45 -12.17 -9.23
N GLU A 76 -12.28 -12.10 -10.54
CA GLU A 76 -11.15 -11.42 -11.20
C GLU A 76 -11.13 -9.92 -10.85
N MET A 77 -12.28 -9.26 -10.88
CA MET A 77 -12.42 -7.86 -10.48
C MET A 77 -12.01 -7.65 -9.02
N LYS A 78 -12.49 -8.51 -8.12
CA LYS A 78 -12.18 -8.44 -6.69
C LYS A 78 -10.70 -8.70 -6.40
N GLU A 79 -10.08 -9.63 -7.10
CA GLU A 79 -8.64 -9.90 -6.99
C GLU A 79 -7.83 -8.70 -7.48
N ARG A 80 -8.23 -8.11 -8.62
CA ARG A 80 -7.58 -6.90 -9.14
C ARG A 80 -7.71 -5.70 -8.21
N GLU A 81 -8.86 -5.53 -7.56
CA GLU A 81 -9.04 -4.49 -6.54
C GLU A 81 -8.14 -4.73 -5.34
N LYS A 82 -8.05 -5.97 -4.85
CA LYS A 82 -7.18 -6.34 -3.74
C LYS A 82 -5.70 -6.09 -4.06
N ILE A 83 -5.25 -6.46 -5.26
CA ILE A 83 -3.88 -6.20 -5.72
C ILE A 83 -3.58 -4.70 -5.72
N LYS A 84 -4.51 -3.87 -6.23
CA LYS A 84 -4.34 -2.41 -6.21
C LYS A 84 -4.30 -1.85 -4.79
N GLU A 85 -5.13 -2.36 -3.90
CA GLU A 85 -5.16 -1.95 -2.50
C GLU A 85 -3.83 -2.29 -1.80
N ASP A 86 -3.31 -3.50 -2.01
CA ASP A 86 -2.04 -3.95 -1.47
C ASP A 86 -0.86 -3.14 -2.05
N GLU A 87 -0.89 -2.82 -3.35
CA GLU A 87 0.11 -1.96 -4.00
C GLU A 87 0.11 -0.54 -3.42
N LEU A 88 -1.07 0.04 -3.16
CA LEU A 88 -1.21 1.34 -2.51
C LEU A 88 -0.67 1.33 -1.07
N LYS A 89 -1.00 0.29 -0.30
CA LYS A 89 -0.48 0.11 1.07
C LYS A 89 1.04 -0.01 1.07
N LEU A 90 1.61 -0.76 0.13
CA LEU A 90 3.05 -0.91 0.00
C LEU A 90 3.71 0.43 -0.32
N LYS A 91 3.17 1.19 -1.29
CA LYS A 91 3.67 2.54 -1.62
C LYS A 91 3.58 3.51 -0.44
N GLU A 92 2.51 3.45 0.35
CA GLU A 92 2.37 4.28 1.55
C GLU A 92 3.43 3.93 2.60
N LEU A 93 3.69 2.62 2.80
CA LEU A 93 4.72 2.15 3.71
C LEU A 93 6.12 2.59 3.26
N GLU A 94 6.46 2.39 1.98
CA GLU A 94 7.74 2.84 1.42
C GLU A 94 7.92 4.36 1.54
N MET A 95 6.86 5.15 1.31
CA MET A 95 6.89 6.59 1.49
C MET A 95 7.12 6.98 2.96
N ARG A 96 6.48 6.26 3.90
CA ARG A 96 6.65 6.47 5.34
C ARG A 96 8.08 6.16 5.78
N GLU A 97 8.62 5.03 5.37
CA GLU A 97 10.01 4.64 5.65
C GLU A 97 11.00 5.64 5.07
N ARG A 98 10.76 6.12 3.84
CA ARG A 98 11.58 7.17 3.21
C ARG A 98 11.58 8.46 4.02
N LEU A 99 10.41 8.89 4.51
CA LEU A 99 10.30 10.09 5.34
C LEU A 99 10.98 9.91 6.69
N GLU A 100 10.89 8.73 7.29
CA GLU A 100 11.57 8.41 8.54
C GLU A 100 13.09 8.40 8.39
N MET A 101 13.60 7.76 7.33
CA MET A 101 15.03 7.78 6.99
C MET A 101 15.55 9.20 6.73
N GLU A 102 14.76 10.04 6.05
CA GLU A 102 15.14 11.44 5.82
C GLU A 102 15.15 12.25 7.12
N LYS A 103 14.19 12.03 8.02
CA LYS A 103 14.18 12.65 9.35
C LYS A 103 15.41 12.27 10.17
N LEU A 104 15.76 10.97 10.20
CA LEU A 104 16.95 10.49 10.89
C LEU A 104 18.23 11.11 10.32
N LYS A 105 18.36 11.21 8.99
CA LYS A 105 19.50 11.90 8.35
C LYS A 105 19.59 13.36 8.77
N ILE A 106 18.46 14.09 8.79
CA ILE A 106 18.43 15.49 9.22
C ILE A 106 18.85 15.61 10.69
N GLU A 107 18.40 14.70 11.55
CA GLU A 107 18.77 14.67 12.97
C GLU A 107 20.26 14.40 13.15
N MET A 108 20.84 13.43 12.44
CA MET A 108 22.28 13.17 12.43
C MET A 108 23.08 14.39 11.95
N VAL A 109 22.66 15.07 10.88
CA VAL A 109 23.32 16.30 10.40
C VAL A 109 23.22 17.42 11.44
N LYS A 110 22.10 17.54 12.15
CA LYS A 110 21.93 18.49 13.27
C LYS A 110 22.86 18.16 14.43
N GLU A 111 22.99 16.89 14.81
CA GLU A 111 23.92 16.48 15.87
C GLU A 111 25.39 16.68 15.48
N GLU A 112 25.77 16.41 14.23
CA GLU A 112 27.12 16.66 13.70
C GLU A 112 27.45 18.15 13.63
N SER A 113 26.48 19.00 13.32
CA SER A 113 26.66 20.46 13.33
C SER A 113 26.66 21.03 14.75
N ASN A 114 25.87 20.48 15.68
CA ASN A 114 25.89 20.89 17.09
C ASN A 114 27.21 20.49 17.79
N THR A 115 27.76 19.30 17.48
CA THR A 115 29.05 18.84 18.02
C THR A 115 30.27 19.59 17.42
N LYS A 116 30.22 20.01 16.15
CA LYS A 116 31.25 20.88 15.55
C LYS A 116 31.20 22.34 16.03
N VAL A 117 30.03 22.85 16.40
CA VAL A 117 29.89 24.22 16.94
C VAL A 117 30.26 24.29 18.43
N GLN A 118 29.95 23.25 19.22
CA GLN A 118 30.29 23.21 20.65
C GLN A 118 31.79 23.00 20.92
N SER A 119 32.53 22.35 20.01
CA SER A 119 33.95 22.03 20.22
C SER A 119 34.93 23.16 19.90
N LYS A 120 34.49 24.26 19.27
CA LYS A 120 35.38 25.40 18.91
C LYS A 120 35.05 26.73 19.59
N SER A 121 33.90 26.89 20.25
CA SER A 121 33.48 28.21 20.73
C SER A 121 33.58 28.45 22.26
N ASP A 122 33.73 27.42 23.09
CA ASP A 122 33.68 27.59 24.55
C ASP A 122 35.02 27.40 25.30
N TYR A 123 36.12 27.03 24.63
CA TYR A 123 37.41 26.90 25.32
C TYR A 123 38.10 28.28 25.41
N PHE A 124 38.01 28.87 26.59
CA PHE A 124 38.77 30.08 26.92
C PHE A 124 40.28 29.80 26.87
N ASP A 125 40.94 30.31 25.84
CA ASP A 125 42.38 30.17 25.64
C ASP A 125 43.14 31.09 26.61
N ALA A 126 43.41 30.58 27.82
CA ALA A 126 44.15 31.29 28.85
C ALA A 126 45.56 31.67 28.38
N ALA A 127 46.22 30.83 27.56
CA ALA A 127 47.60 31.06 27.10
C ALA A 127 47.73 32.32 26.23
N LYS A 128 46.73 32.61 25.39
CA LYS A 128 46.68 33.86 24.60
C LYS A 128 46.44 35.10 25.46
N ASN A 129 45.61 34.98 26.50
CA ASN A 129 45.21 36.09 27.35
C ASN A 129 46.23 36.43 28.45
N ILE A 130 47.10 35.49 28.84
CA ILE A 130 48.17 35.72 29.83
C ILE A 130 49.07 36.90 29.47
N ARG A 131 49.33 37.15 28.17
CA ARG A 131 50.14 38.30 27.72
C ARG A 131 49.53 39.66 28.03
N LEU A 132 48.21 39.71 28.26
CA LEU A 132 47.46 40.93 28.57
C LEU A 132 47.35 41.17 30.08
N VAL A 133 47.83 40.24 30.90
CA VAL A 133 47.85 40.37 32.35
C VAL A 133 48.96 41.35 32.74
N PRO A 134 48.66 42.40 33.52
CA PRO A 134 49.69 43.33 34.00
C PRO A 134 50.78 42.58 34.79
N LYS A 135 52.02 43.08 34.75
CA LYS A 135 53.11 42.51 35.55
C LYS A 135 52.85 42.74 37.04
N PHE A 136 53.05 41.70 37.84
CA PHE A 136 52.87 41.78 39.28
C PHE A 136 54.02 42.57 39.94
N CYS A 137 53.69 43.38 40.96
CA CYS A 137 54.67 44.12 41.74
C CYS A 137 54.32 44.02 43.24
N GLU A 138 55.20 43.39 44.02
CA GLU A 138 55.02 43.17 45.47
C GLU A 138 54.91 44.47 46.29
N LYS A 139 55.41 45.59 45.76
CA LYS A 139 55.35 46.90 46.44
C LYS A 139 54.00 47.59 46.32
N THR A 140 53.16 47.19 45.37
CA THR A 140 51.91 47.88 45.03
C THR A 140 50.74 46.91 44.84
N VAL A 141 50.64 45.93 45.74
CA VAL A 141 49.61 44.88 45.68
C VAL A 141 48.19 45.48 45.76
N ASP A 142 48.00 46.50 46.61
CA ASP A 142 46.69 47.14 46.82
C ASP A 142 46.11 47.81 45.56
N LYS A 143 46.97 48.18 44.61
CA LYS A 143 46.56 48.78 43.32
C LYS A 143 46.46 47.75 42.20
N TYR A 144 47.19 46.65 42.32
CA TYR A 144 47.33 45.64 41.28
C TYR A 144 46.05 44.82 41.07
N PHE A 145 45.46 44.28 42.14
CA PHE A 145 44.27 43.43 42.01
C PHE A 145 43.04 44.17 41.42
N PRO A 146 42.71 45.41 41.84
CA PRO A 146 41.64 46.17 41.20
C PRO A 146 41.89 46.42 39.70
N GLN A 147 43.15 46.64 39.31
CA GLN A 147 43.53 46.83 37.91
C GLN A 147 43.35 45.54 37.11
N PHE A 148 43.77 44.40 37.67
CA PHE A 148 43.56 43.08 37.07
C PHE A 148 42.06 42.77 36.89
N GLU A 149 41.25 42.96 37.93
CA GLU A 149 39.81 42.70 37.87
C GLU A 149 39.09 43.58 36.83
N LYS A 150 39.50 44.85 36.70
CA LYS A 150 38.97 45.75 35.68
C LYS A 150 39.25 45.23 34.26
N ILE A 151 40.47 44.76 34.01
CA ILE A 151 40.86 44.18 32.71
C ILE A 151 40.11 42.88 32.46
N ALA A 152 40.05 41.99 33.46
CA ALA A 152 39.39 40.71 33.37
C ALA A 152 37.88 40.83 33.12
N ASN A 153 37.22 41.80 33.75
CA ASN A 153 35.82 42.12 33.50
C ASN A 153 35.60 42.73 32.11
N ASN A 154 36.46 43.67 31.68
CA ASN A 154 36.37 44.28 30.36
C ASN A 154 36.54 43.24 29.23
N LEU A 155 37.44 42.28 29.40
CA LEU A 155 37.72 41.21 28.43
C LEU A 155 36.85 39.96 28.63
N LYS A 156 35.88 40.01 29.56
CA LYS A 156 34.97 38.91 29.91
C LYS A 156 35.69 37.58 30.18
N TRP A 157 36.81 37.63 30.88
CA TRP A 157 37.55 36.42 31.26
C TRP A 157 36.73 35.58 32.25
N PRO A 158 36.62 34.26 32.08
CA PRO A 158 35.89 33.43 33.02
C PRO A 158 36.63 33.35 34.37
N LYS A 159 35.90 33.59 35.47
CA LYS A 159 36.43 33.58 36.85
C LYS A 159 37.29 32.35 37.20
N PRO A 160 36.98 31.11 36.76
CA PRO A 160 37.81 29.95 37.06
C PRO A 160 39.26 30.05 36.56
N TYR A 161 39.52 30.82 35.49
CA TYR A 161 40.85 30.97 34.91
C TYR A 161 41.66 32.14 35.47
N TRP A 162 41.04 33.02 36.28
CA TRP A 162 41.72 34.20 36.82
C TRP A 162 42.88 33.81 37.73
N THR A 163 42.72 32.77 38.53
CA THR A 163 43.76 32.24 39.40
C THR A 163 44.93 31.65 38.61
N THR A 164 44.63 30.91 37.53
CA THR A 164 45.66 30.37 36.62
C THR A 164 46.47 31.47 35.94
N MET A 165 45.81 32.56 35.53
CA MET A 165 46.49 33.72 34.99
C MET A 165 47.37 34.43 36.03
N LEU A 166 46.84 34.64 37.24
CA LEU A 166 47.59 35.27 38.32
C LEU A 166 48.82 34.45 38.73
N GLN A 167 48.70 33.12 38.75
CA GLN A 167 49.84 32.24 38.99
C GLN A 167 50.99 32.47 37.99
N SER A 168 50.67 32.73 36.71
CA SER A 168 51.70 32.92 35.67
C SER A 168 52.47 34.24 35.78
N VAL A 169 51.92 35.24 36.47
CA VAL A 169 52.50 36.58 36.60
C VAL A 169 53.09 36.88 37.97
N PHE A 170 52.84 36.02 38.97
CA PHE A 170 53.51 36.14 40.26
C PHE A 170 55.01 35.88 40.09
N GLU A 171 55.82 36.82 40.55
CA GLU A 171 57.27 36.74 40.59
C GLU A 171 57.72 36.93 42.05
N GLY A 172 58.88 36.36 42.43
CA GLY A 172 59.45 36.53 43.77
C GLY A 172 58.75 35.73 44.88
N LYS A 173 58.53 36.35 46.04
CA LYS A 173 57.97 35.70 47.24
C LYS A 173 56.51 35.29 47.05
N ALA A 174 55.76 36.05 46.25
CA ALA A 174 54.37 35.71 45.94
C ALA A 174 54.25 34.37 45.18
N ALA A 175 55.16 34.09 44.25
CA ALA A 175 55.20 32.83 43.50
C ALA A 175 55.56 31.64 44.39
N GLU A 176 56.49 31.83 45.32
CA GLU A 176 56.92 30.82 46.29
C GLU A 176 55.78 30.43 47.24
N ILE A 177 55.06 31.40 47.80
CA ILE A 177 53.91 31.17 48.69
C ILE A 177 52.76 30.50 47.93
N TYR A 178 52.48 30.89 46.68
CA TYR A 178 51.42 30.30 45.86
C TYR A 178 51.71 28.82 45.53
N SER A 179 52.97 28.51 45.23
CA SER A 179 53.42 27.14 44.97
C SER A 179 53.31 26.26 46.22
N CYS A 180 53.67 26.80 47.40
CA CYS A 180 53.52 26.10 48.68
C CYS A 180 52.05 25.90 49.10
N THR A 181 51.15 26.84 48.79
CA THR A 181 49.73 26.75 49.17
C THR A 181 48.91 25.81 48.28
N SER A 182 49.30 25.63 47.01
CA SER A 182 48.69 24.64 46.11
C SER A 182 48.92 23.18 46.56
N ILE A 183 50.04 22.91 47.23
CA ILE A 183 50.35 21.60 47.85
C ILE A 183 49.45 21.33 49.08
N ARG A 184 49.06 22.38 49.81
CA ARG A 184 48.35 22.25 51.10
C ARG A 184 46.85 21.94 50.97
N LYS A 185 46.25 22.10 49.79
CA LYS A 185 44.84 21.71 49.53
C LYS A 185 44.65 20.22 49.17
N LYS A 186 45.72 19.42 49.05
CA LYS A 186 45.62 17.96 48.84
C LYS A 186 45.62 17.11 50.12
N PHE A 187 45.73 17.71 51.30
CA PHE A 187 45.60 17.00 52.57
C PHE A 187 44.60 17.69 53.50
N ARG A 188 43.32 17.36 53.31
CA ARG A 188 42.33 17.26 54.39
C ARG A 188 41.21 16.34 53.91
N LEU A 189 41.30 15.09 54.38
CA LEU A 189 40.14 14.20 54.58
C LEU A 189 39.16 14.89 55.53
#